data_AF-A0AAJ5NFD8-F1
#
_entry.id   AF-A0AAJ5NFD8-F1
#
_cell.length_a   1.000
_cell.length_b   1.000
_cell.length_c   1.000
_cell.angle_alpha   90.00
_cell.angle_beta   90.00
_cell.angle_gamma   90.00
#
_symmetry.space_group_name_H-M   'P 1'
#
loop_
_entity.id
_entity.type
_entity.pdbx_description
1 polymer ?
#
loop_
_entity_poly.entity_id
_entity_poly.type
_entity_poly.pdbx_seq_one_letter_code
_entity_poly.pdbx_strand_id
1 'polypeptide(L)'
;MVGEFKVGDKVTWVSQAGGHTKVKSGVVEEVVKPGGRPSREAFESLYTGNGIGAPRKHQSYVVRVPGATSKAAGAVYWPRAASLRPAPEDGKASANRTE
;
A
#
# COMPACT_ATOMS: atom_id res chain seq x y z
N MET A 1 8.08 -16.34 -5.73
CA MET A 1 6.78 -15.63 -5.87
C MET A 1 6.65 -14.68 -4.69
N VAL A 2 6.47 -13.38 -4.93
CA VAL A 2 6.10 -12.45 -3.85
C VAL A 2 4.69 -12.84 -3.42
N GLY A 3 4.54 -13.39 -2.21
CA GLY A 3 3.25 -13.86 -1.70
C GLY A 3 2.21 -12.74 -1.70
N GLU A 4 0.95 -13.12 -1.82
CA GLU A 4 -0.16 -12.19 -1.65
C GLU A 4 -0.12 -11.59 -0.23
N PHE A 5 -0.29 -10.28 -0.13
CA PHE A 5 -0.32 -9.61 1.18
C PHE A 5 -1.70 -9.77 1.80
N LYS A 6 -1.74 -9.87 3.13
CA LYS A 6 -2.98 -9.89 3.91
C LYS A 6 -3.14 -8.61 4.73
N VAL A 7 -4.36 -8.38 5.22
CA VAL A 7 -4.63 -7.30 6.18
C VAL A 7 -3.72 -7.46 7.40
N GLY A 8 -3.07 -6.37 7.80
CA GLY A 8 -2.09 -6.33 8.87
C GLY A 8 -0.63 -6.44 8.42
N ASP A 9 -0.35 -6.84 7.17
CA ASP A 9 1.03 -6.94 6.69
C ASP A 9 1.67 -5.55 6.52
N LYS A 10 2.92 -5.43 6.95
CA LYS A 10 3.75 -4.26 6.67
C LYS A 10 4.35 -4.38 5.28
N VAL A 11 4.12 -3.37 4.46
CA VAL A 11 4.59 -3.31 3.07
C VAL A 11 5.33 -2.01 2.80
N THR A 12 6.20 -2.04 1.80
CA THR A 12 6.89 -0.86 1.26
C THR A 12 6.67 -0.78 -0.24
N TRP A 13 6.68 0.44 -0.77
CA TRP A 13 6.63 0.65 -2.21
C TRP A 13 7.27 1.98 -2.57
N VAL A 14 7.71 2.06 -3.82
CA VAL A 14 8.14 3.33 -4.42
C VAL A 14 6.91 4.01 -5.01
N SER A 15 6.65 5.23 -4.54
CA SER A 15 5.67 6.12 -5.16
C SER A 15 6.41 7.15 -6.01
N GLN A 16 5.86 7.47 -7.19
CA GLN A 16 6.37 8.55 -8.04
C GLN A 16 5.29 9.61 -8.21
N ALA A 17 5.61 10.86 -7.89
CA ALA A 17 4.74 12.00 -8.12
C ALA A 17 5.58 13.23 -8.51
N GLY A 18 5.18 13.96 -9.55
CA GLY A 18 5.86 15.19 -9.97
C GLY A 18 7.34 15.04 -10.29
N GLY A 19 7.80 13.88 -10.79
CA GLY A 19 9.22 13.62 -11.07
C GLY A 19 10.05 13.15 -9.87
N HIS A 20 9.47 13.10 -8.67
CA HIS A 20 10.14 12.62 -7.47
C HIS A 20 9.69 11.21 -7.11
N THR A 21 10.66 10.33 -6.82
CA THR A 21 10.41 9.00 -6.25
C THR A 21 10.60 9.05 -4.74
N LYS A 22 9.63 8.48 -4.00
CA LYS A 22 9.69 8.35 -2.55
C LYS A 22 9.29 6.94 -2.15
N VAL A 23 10.14 6.29 -1.35
CA VAL A 23 9.81 5.03 -0.68
C VAL A 23 8.83 5.34 0.44
N LYS A 24 7.72 4.61 0.45
CA LYS A 24 6.69 4.66 1.50
C LYS A 24 6.61 3.29 2.16
N SER A 25 6.33 3.28 3.45
CA SER A 25 6.03 2.09 4.24
C SER A 25 4.69 2.27 4.94
N GLY A 26 3.92 1.19 5.04
CA GLY A 26 2.61 1.22 5.66
C GLY A 26 2.06 -0.18 5.93
N VAL A 27 0.85 -0.23 6.47
CA VAL A 27 0.15 -1.47 6.82
C VAL A 27 -1.03 -1.67 5.88
N VAL A 28 -1.21 -2.90 5.38
CA VAL A 28 -2.35 -3.26 4.56
C VAL A 28 -3.61 -3.26 5.43
N GLU A 29 -4.60 -2.44 5.08
CA GLU A 29 -5.91 -2.40 5.76
C GLU A 29 -7.01 -3.10 4.97
N GLU A 30 -6.89 -3.19 3.64
CA GLU A 30 -7.85 -3.90 2.80
C GLU A 30 -7.16 -4.59 1.61
N VAL A 31 -7.63 -5.79 1.27
CA VAL A 31 -7.30 -6.48 0.01
C VAL A 31 -8.43 -6.28 -0.98
N VAL A 32 -8.15 -5.57 -2.07
CA VAL A 32 -9.12 -5.26 -3.13
C VAL A 32 -8.96 -6.26 -4.27
N LYS A 33 -10.00 -7.08 -4.48
CA LYS A 33 -10.06 -8.06 -5.56
C LYS A 33 -10.01 -7.40 -6.95
N PRO A 34 -9.56 -8.12 -8.00
CA PRO A 34 -9.67 -7.66 -9.38
C PRO A 34 -11.09 -7.20 -9.72
N GLY A 35 -11.21 -6.05 -10.40
CA GLY A 35 -12.48 -5.42 -10.74
C GLY A 35 -13.16 -4.69 -9.58
N GLY A 36 -12.64 -4.83 -8.36
CA GLY A 36 -13.15 -4.18 -7.17
C GLY A 36 -12.62 -2.76 -6.95
N ARG A 37 -13.20 -2.11 -5.95
CA ARG A 37 -12.79 -0.83 -5.40
C ARG A 37 -12.68 -0.95 -3.87
N PRO A 38 -11.84 -0.13 -3.22
CA PRO A 38 -11.82 -0.02 -1.77
C PRO A 38 -13.20 0.24 -1.16
N SER A 39 -13.42 -0.10 0.10
CA SER A 39 -14.63 0.34 0.81
C SER A 39 -14.68 1.87 0.91
N ARG A 40 -15.75 2.49 0.41
CA ARG A 40 -15.93 3.95 0.47
C ARG A 40 -16.15 4.45 1.90
N GLU A 41 -16.88 3.70 2.71
CA GLU A 41 -17.18 4.08 4.10
C GLU A 41 -15.93 3.99 4.98
N ALA A 42 -15.09 2.97 4.78
CA ALA A 42 -13.86 2.81 5.54
C ALA A 42 -12.73 3.74 5.06
N PHE A 43 -12.72 4.11 3.78
CA PHE A 43 -11.64 4.85 3.14
C PHE A 43 -12.13 6.07 2.38
N GLU A 44 -13.01 6.86 2.99
CA GLU A 44 -13.58 8.07 2.37
C GLU A 44 -12.51 9.01 1.82
N SER A 45 -11.37 9.13 2.51
CA SER A 45 -10.23 9.95 2.09
C SER A 45 -9.68 9.58 0.70
N LEU A 46 -9.78 8.32 0.27
CA LEU A 46 -9.39 7.89 -1.09
C LEU A 46 -10.33 8.44 -2.17
N TYR A 47 -11.58 8.74 -1.80
CA TYR A 47 -12.63 9.23 -2.69
C TYR A 47 -12.71 10.76 -2.73
N THR A 48 -11.90 11.45 -1.92
CA THR A 48 -11.80 12.92 -1.92
C THR A 48 -10.77 13.42 -2.95
N GLY A 49 -10.92 14.64 -3.45
CA GLY A 49 -9.99 15.24 -4.43
C GLY A 49 -10.01 14.54 -5.80
N ASN A 50 -8.85 14.11 -6.30
CA ASN A 50 -8.74 13.40 -7.58
C ASN A 50 -9.40 12.01 -7.59
N GLY A 51 -9.90 11.54 -6.43
CA GLY A 51 -10.71 10.34 -6.28
C GLY A 51 -9.97 9.02 -6.55
N ILE A 52 -10.70 7.92 -6.42
CA ILE A 52 -10.23 6.63 -6.89
C ILE A 52 -10.50 6.51 -8.39
N GLY A 53 -9.47 6.21 -9.17
CA GLY A 53 -9.60 5.98 -10.61
C GLY A 53 -10.45 4.73 -10.93
N ALA A 54 -10.35 4.27 -12.18
CA ALA A 54 -11.04 3.06 -12.62
C ALA A 54 -10.64 1.82 -11.78
N PRO A 55 -11.57 0.86 -11.58
CA PRO A 55 -11.26 -0.42 -10.97
C PRO A 55 -10.07 -1.10 -11.66
N ARG A 56 -9.25 -1.78 -10.87
CA ARG A 56 -8.03 -2.41 -11.38
C ARG A 56 -8.32 -3.84 -11.78
N LYS A 57 -7.81 -4.27 -12.94
CA LYS A 57 -7.97 -5.65 -13.45
C LYS A 57 -7.14 -6.69 -12.69
N HIS A 58 -6.37 -6.27 -11.68
CA HIS A 58 -5.49 -7.10 -10.89
C HIS A 58 -5.73 -6.81 -9.40
N GLN A 59 -5.26 -7.71 -8.53
CA GLN A 59 -5.30 -7.49 -7.09
C GLN A 59 -4.60 -6.18 -6.72
N SER A 60 -5.20 -5.48 -5.77
CA SER A 60 -4.66 -4.24 -5.22
C SER A 60 -4.94 -4.17 -3.73
N TYR A 61 -4.28 -3.24 -3.06
CA TYR A 61 -4.30 -3.18 -1.61
C TYR A 61 -4.54 -1.75 -1.17
N VAL A 62 -5.28 -1.58 -0.10
CA VAL A 62 -5.35 -0.32 0.62
C VAL A 62 -4.30 -0.36 1.71
N VAL A 63 -3.40 0.62 1.71
CA VAL A 63 -2.27 0.68 2.63
C VAL A 63 -2.31 2.00 3.39
N ARG A 64 -2.32 1.94 4.72
CA ARG A 64 -2.22 3.12 5.59
C ARG A 64 -0.77 3.37 5.97
N VAL A 65 -0.30 4.57 5.64
CA VAL A 65 0.98 5.11 6.11
C VAL A 65 0.71 5.86 7.41
N PRO A 66 1.42 5.54 8.51
CA PRO A 66 1.24 6.26 9.77
C PRO A 66 1.58 7.74 9.60
N GLY A 67 0.87 8.60 10.33
CA GLY A 67 1.14 10.03 10.33
C GLY A 67 2.48 10.34 10.99
N ALA A 68 2.98 11.57 10.80
CA ALA A 68 4.22 12.03 11.41
C ALA A 68 4.18 12.00 12.96
N THR A 69 2.99 11.96 13.54
CA THR A 69 2.77 11.87 15.00
C THR A 69 1.78 10.75 15.31
N SER A 70 1.83 10.19 16.51
CA SER A 70 0.91 9.14 16.98
C SER A 70 -0.56 9.57 17.02
N LYS A 71 -0.83 10.88 16.96
CA LYS A 71 -2.18 11.46 16.92
C LYS A 71 -2.68 11.71 15.49
N ALA A 72 -1.80 11.72 14.49
CA ALA A 72 -2.18 11.95 13.12
C ALA A 72 -2.74 10.64 12.51
N ALA A 73 -3.93 10.71 11.92
CA ALA A 73 -4.65 9.56 11.35
C ALA A 73 -3.89 8.82 10.23
N GLY A 74 -2.81 9.41 9.72
CA GLY A 74 -2.01 8.89 8.62
C GLY A 74 -2.61 9.20 7.26
N ALA A 75 -1.95 8.67 6.22
CA ALA A 75 -2.39 8.81 4.84
C ALA A 75 -2.71 7.42 4.27
N VAL A 76 -3.88 7.28 3.66
CA VAL A 76 -4.32 6.05 3.02
C VAL A 76 -3.96 6.11 1.54
N TYR A 77 -3.43 5.01 1.01
CA TYR A 77 -3.06 4.85 -0.39
C TYR A 77 -3.67 3.58 -0.99
N TRP A 78 -3.87 3.60 -2.31
CA TRP A 78 -4.32 2.44 -3.09
C TRP A 78 -3.25 1.99 -4.12
N PRO A 79 -2.12 1.40 -3.69
CA PRO A 79 -1.08 0.89 -4.59
C PRO A 79 -1.47 -0.39 -5.34
N ARG A 80 -0.74 -0.69 -6.42
CA ARG A 80 -0.87 -1.94 -7.19
C ARG A 80 -0.08 -3.04 -6.49
N ALA A 81 -0.55 -4.29 -6.55
CA ALA A 81 0.17 -5.44 -6.01
C ALA A 81 1.63 -5.53 -6.53
N ALA A 82 1.82 -5.33 -7.83
CA ALA A 82 3.14 -5.40 -8.47
C ALA A 82 4.14 -4.36 -7.96
N SER A 83 3.65 -3.25 -7.38
CA SER A 83 4.50 -2.18 -6.84
C SER A 83 4.88 -2.39 -5.38
N LEU A 84 4.21 -3.32 -4.69
CA LEU A 84 4.47 -3.60 -3.28
C LEU A 84 5.63 -4.58 -3.09
N ARG A 85 6.33 -4.38 -1.98
CA ARG A 85 7.35 -5.26 -1.45
C ARG A 85 7.05 -5.49 0.04
N PRO A 86 7.36 -6.66 0.59
CA PRO A 86 7.32 -6.83 2.05
C PRO A 86 8.23 -5.79 2.71
N ALA A 87 7.81 -5.26 3.85
CA ALA A 87 8.71 -4.44 4.65
C ALA A 87 9.86 -5.28 5.19
N PRO A 88 11.07 -4.72 5.32
CA PRO A 88 12.11 -5.39 6.06
C PRO A 88 11.57 -5.65 7.46
N GLU A 89 11.48 -6.92 7.85
CA GLU A 89 11.09 -7.28 9.20
C GLU A 89 12.12 -6.69 10.14
N ASP A 90 11.66 -5.95 11.15
CA ASP A 90 12.46 -5.44 12.27
C ASP A 90 12.98 -6.68 13.03
N GLY A 91 14.03 -7.31 12.51
CA GLY A 91 14.59 -8.56 13.05
C GLY A 91 14.96 -9.66 12.06
N LYS A 92 14.67 -9.57 10.75
CA LYS A 92 15.25 -10.50 9.76
C LYS A 92 15.59 -9.79 8.46
N ALA A 93 16.86 -9.43 8.34
CA ALA A 93 17.52 -9.30 7.06
C ALA A 93 17.23 -10.56 6.23
N SER A 94 16.36 -10.45 5.23
CA SER A 94 16.36 -11.41 4.13
C SER A 94 17.61 -11.13 3.30
N ALA A 95 18.71 -11.69 3.79
CA ALA A 95 19.72 -12.28 2.93
C ALA A 95 18.99 -13.13 1.89
N ASN A 96 19.10 -12.72 0.62
CA ASN A 96 19.41 -13.61 -0.49
C ASN A 96 19.74 -12.74 -1.70
N ARG A 97 21.01 -12.31 -1.68
CA ARG A 97 21.82 -12.03 -2.86
C ARG A 97 22.28 -13.39 -3.40
N THR A 98 22.49 -13.48 -4.72
CA THR A 98 23.08 -14.61 -5.48
C THR A 98 22.03 -15.69 -5.81
N GLU A 99 21.88 -16.16 -7.05
CA GLU A 99 22.85 -16.38 -8.14
C GLU A 99 22.38 -15.84 -9.51
#